data_AF-A0A535Z6W2-F1
#
_entry.id   AF-A0A535Z6W2-F1
#
_cell.length_a   1.000
_cell.length_b   1.000
_cell.length_c   1.000
_cell.angle_alpha   90.00
_cell.angle_beta   90.00
_cell.angle_gamma   90.00
#
_symmetry.space_group_name_H-M   'P 1'
#
loop_
_entity.id
_entity.type
_entity.pdbx_description
1 polymer ?
#
loop_
_entity_poly.entity_id
_entity_poly.type
_entity_poly.pdbx_seq_one_letter_code
_entity_poly.pdbx_strand_id
1 'polypeptide(L)' 'VHMIPCQMTMDLLGLKREDLIDGLEEPAGATKALADAQGAITLFI' A
#
# COMPACT_ATOMS: atom_id res chain seq x y z
N VAL A 1 -1.84 12.51 -5.08
CA VAL A 1 -2.02 11.05 -5.27
C VAL A 1 -1.35 10.39 -4.08
N HIS A 2 -2.07 9.52 -3.38
CA HIS A 2 -1.59 8.82 -2.19
C HIS A 2 -1.11 7.43 -2.63
N MET A 3 0.17 7.13 -2.42
CA MET A 3 0.78 5.85 -2.81
C MET A 3 1.18 5.09 -1.55
N ILE A 4 0.44 4.01 -1.27
CA ILE A 4 0.55 3.23 -0.04
C ILE A 4 1.06 1.84 -0.41
N PRO A 5 2.26 1.43 0.06
CA PRO A 5 2.78 0.10 -0.19
C PRO A 5 2.04 -0.96 0.65
N CYS A 6 1.80 -2.13 0.06
CA CYS A 6 1.15 -3.25 0.75
C CYS A 6 2.14 -3.94 1.70
N GLN A 7 1.85 -3.92 3.00
CA GLN A 7 2.70 -4.51 4.05
C GLN A 7 3.02 -5.98 3.76
N MET A 8 2.01 -6.79 3.43
CA MET A 8 2.20 -8.23 3.17
C MET A 8 3.08 -8.48 1.94
N THR A 9 2.97 -7.63 0.91
CA THR A 9 3.80 -7.75 -0.29
C THR A 9 5.24 -7.37 0.01
N MET A 10 5.47 -6.34 0.82
CA MET A 10 6.82 -6.00 1.28
C MET A 10 7.45 -7.15 2.07
N ASP A 11 6.73 -7.71 3.02
CA ASP A 11 7.19 -8.85 3.82
C ASP A 11 7.51 -10.08 2.95
N LEU A 12 6.62 -10.38 1.98
CA LEU A 12 6.78 -11.51 1.06
C LEU A 12 8.02 -11.37 0.16
N LEU A 13 8.31 -10.15 -0.30
CA LEU A 13 9.43 -9.85 -1.18
C LEU A 13 10.72 -9.47 -0.42
N GLY A 14 10.65 -9.36 0.91
CA GLY A 14 11.76 -8.91 1.75
C GLY A 14 12.16 -7.45 1.53
N LEU A 15 11.23 -6.60 1.06
CA LEU A 15 11.47 -5.19 0.80
C LEU A 15 11.45 -4.38 2.09
N LYS A 16 12.40 -3.47 2.22
CA LYS A 16 12.47 -2.50 3.31
C LYS A 16 12.04 -1.12 2.83
N ARG A 17 11.77 -0.24 3.78
CA ARG A 17 11.38 1.15 3.50
C ARG A 17 12.43 1.90 2.67
N GLU A 18 13.69 1.52 2.83
CA GLU A 18 14.89 2.02 2.15
C GLU A 18 14.91 1.70 0.66
N ASP A 19 14.28 0.59 0.27
CA ASP A 19 14.25 0.09 -1.11
C ASP A 19 13.19 0.79 -1.97
N LEU A 20 12.36 1.64 -1.35
CA LEU A 20 11.24 2.29 -1.98
C LEU A 20 11.58 3.72 -2.43
N ILE A 21 10.84 4.20 -3.43
CA ILE A 21 10.95 5.61 -3.85
C ILE A 21 10.52 6.57 -2.74
N ASP A 22 11.07 7.77 -2.78
CA ASP A 22 10.66 8.86 -1.90
C ASP A 22 9.20 9.27 -2.14
N GLY A 23 8.56 9.79 -1.10
CA GLY A 23 7.18 10.29 -1.18
C GLY A 23 6.08 9.23 -1.06
N LEU A 24 6.43 7.95 -0.86
CA LEU A 24 5.45 6.94 -0.44
C LEU A 24 5.01 7.16 1.01
N GLU A 25 3.80 6.70 1.31
CA GLU A 25 3.27 6.68 2.66
C GLU A 25 3.74 5.45 3.44
N GLU A 26 3.35 5.39 4.71
CA GLU A 26 3.63 4.22 5.55
C GLU A 26 2.96 2.96 4.99
N PRO A 27 3.64 1.80 5.04
CA PRO A 27 3.06 0.54 4.62
C PRO A 27 1.73 0.23 5.32
N ALA A 28 0.76 -0.26 4.56
CA ALA A 28 -0.55 -0.62 5.10
C ALA A 28 -1.00 -2.01 4.62
N GLY A 29 -1.83 -2.66 5.44
CA GLY A 29 -2.44 -3.94 5.11
C GLY A 29 -3.75 -3.80 4.33
N ALA A 30 -4.29 -4.94 3.88
CA ALA A 30 -5.53 -5.02 3.11
C ALA A 30 -6.74 -4.39 3.82
N THR A 31 -6.83 -4.48 5.15
CA THR A 31 -7.93 -3.88 5.93
C THR A 31 -8.00 -2.36 5.74
N LYS A 32 -6.85 -1.68 5.71
CA LYS A 32 -6.78 -0.24 5.50
C LYS A 32 -7.16 0.12 4.06
N ALA A 33 -6.66 -0.64 3.08
CA ALA A 33 -7.03 -0.47 1.67
C ALA A 33 -8.55 -0.60 1.46
N LEU A 34 -9.19 -1.59 2.09
CA LEU A 34 -10.64 -1.79 2.01
C LEU A 34 -11.43 -0.66 2.71
N ALA A 35 -10.94 -0.16 3.84
CA ALA A 35 -11.55 0.97 4.53
C ALA A 35 -11.50 2.24 3.65
N ASP A 36 -10.36 2.50 3.00
CA ASP A 36 -10.17 3.66 2.14
C ASP A 36 -10.95 3.55 0.82
N ALA A 37 -11.23 2.32 0.37
CA ALA A 37 -12.02 2.04 -0.82
C ALA A 37 -13.55 2.19 -0.60
N GLN A 38 -14.03 2.32 0.64
CA GLN A 38 -15.47 2.39 0.90
C GLN A 38 -16.10 3.65 0.27
N GLY A 39 -17.11 3.45 -0.57
CA GLY A 39 -17.79 4.53 -1.27
C GLY A 39 -17.00 5.13 -2.45
N ALA A 40 -15.85 4.54 -2.80
CA ALA A 40 -15.04 4.95 -3.94
C ALA A 40 -15.15 3.96 -5.11
N ILE A 41 -14.87 4.45 -6.33
CA ILE A 41 -14.66 3.57 -7.48
C ILE A 41 -13.31 2.88 -7.30
N THR A 42 -13.34 1.56 -7.17
CA THR A 42 -12.14 0.74 -6.92
C THR A 42 -11.81 -0.07 -8.16
N LEU A 43 -10.54 -0.06 -8.55
CA LEU A 43 -10.01 -0.80 -9.68
C LEU A 43 -8.92 -1.75 -9.19
N PHE A 44 -8.79 -2.89 -9.86
CA PHE A 44 -7.68 -3.83 -9.69
C PHE A 44 -6.96 -3.93 -11.03
N ILE A 45 -5.67 -3.56 -11.05
CA ILE A 45 -4.81 -3.47 -12.24
C ILE A 45 -3.58 -4.33 -12.00
#